data_AF-A0AAY5KIW5-F1
#
_entry.id   AF-A0AAY5KIW5-F1
#
_cell.length_a   1.000
_cell.length_b   1.000
_cell.length_c   1.000
_cell.angle_alpha   90.00
_cell.angle_beta   90.00
_cell.angle_gamma   90.00
#
_symmetry.space_group_name_H-M   'P 1'
#
loop_
_entity.id
_entity.type
_entity.pdbx_description
1 polymer ?
#
loop_
_entity_poly.entity_id
_entity_poly.type
_entity_poly.pdbx_seq_one_letter_code
_entity_poly.pdbx_strand_id
1 'polypeptide(L)'
;MCCENPKPCQTQLTVLEYGSYDGGPVTKVLLQPLTGRTHQLRVHCDAVGHPIVGDYTYSLGADSAPYRMMLHAHLLHLPLEPRPLQATAPDPFTTHTDPRWCPQRSLRTVEGAVETLLQRRAEMGRREQEEKKKQVDEEKERRKRGRREGREESEEQRRTCQEWLSEWAED
;
A
#
# COMPACT_ATOMS: atom_id res chain seq x y z
N MET A 1 24.48 3.76 -15.90
CA MET A 1 24.92 2.71 -14.94
C MET A 1 23.77 1.74 -14.74
N CYS A 2 23.98 0.45 -14.98
CA CYS A 2 23.00 -0.58 -14.66
C CYS A 2 23.05 -0.88 -13.15
N CYS A 3 21.91 -0.97 -12.49
CA CYS A 3 21.83 -1.23 -11.06
C CYS A 3 22.21 -2.68 -10.73
N GLU A 4 23.16 -2.87 -9.81
CA GLU A 4 23.50 -4.17 -9.27
C GLU A 4 22.45 -4.58 -8.22
N ASN A 5 21.83 -5.76 -8.39
CA ASN A 5 20.79 -6.31 -7.51
C ASN A 5 19.53 -5.43 -7.33
N PRO A 6 18.76 -5.17 -8.40
CA PRO A 6 17.56 -4.35 -8.32
C PRO A 6 16.50 -5.03 -7.45
N LYS A 7 15.95 -4.27 -6.51
CA LYS A 7 14.78 -4.68 -5.72
C LYS A 7 13.54 -3.96 -6.23
N PRO A 8 12.36 -4.63 -6.24
CA PRO A 8 11.11 -3.97 -6.59
C PRO A 8 10.89 -2.70 -5.77
N CYS A 9 10.55 -1.63 -6.47
CA CYS A 9 10.43 -0.29 -5.91
C CYS A 9 9.28 0.43 -6.60
N GLN A 10 8.29 0.91 -5.83
CA GLN A 10 7.11 1.55 -6.39
C GLN A 10 6.67 2.76 -5.55
N THR A 11 6.46 3.89 -6.23
CA THR A 11 5.97 5.14 -5.66
C THR A 11 4.82 5.64 -6.52
N GLN A 12 3.71 6.02 -5.90
CA GLN A 12 2.65 6.77 -6.58
C GLN A 12 2.87 8.27 -6.37
N LEU A 13 2.72 9.05 -7.44
CA LEU A 13 2.88 10.50 -7.43
C LEU A 13 1.55 11.14 -7.82
N THR A 14 1.11 12.14 -7.05
CA THR A 14 -0.04 12.98 -7.36
C THR A 14 0.41 14.43 -7.39
N VAL A 15 0.21 15.12 -8.52
CA VAL A 15 0.49 16.56 -8.62
C VAL A 15 -0.56 17.35 -7.85
N LEU A 16 -0.10 18.26 -6.99
CA LEU A 16 -0.96 19.15 -6.21
C LEU A 16 -0.98 20.55 -6.85
N GLU A 17 0.19 21.15 -7.01
CA GLU A 17 0.34 22.55 -7.45
C GLU A 17 1.57 22.72 -8.34
N TYR A 18 1.46 23.61 -9.33
CA TYR A 18 2.58 24.14 -10.08
C TYR A 18 2.91 25.54 -9.58
N GLY A 19 4.19 25.88 -9.51
CA GLY A 19 4.62 27.20 -9.11
C GLY A 19 6.11 27.41 -9.33
N SER A 20 6.68 28.32 -8.53
CA SER A 20 8.11 28.60 -8.55
C SER A 20 8.69 28.61 -7.13
N TYR A 21 9.96 28.25 -7.03
CA TYR A 21 10.76 28.34 -5.82
C TYR A 21 12.09 29.02 -6.15
N ASP A 22 12.42 30.11 -5.47
CA ASP A 22 13.60 30.94 -5.78
C ASP A 22 13.69 31.36 -7.28
N GLY A 23 12.53 31.60 -7.89
CA GLY A 23 12.41 31.98 -9.30
C GLY A 23 12.52 30.82 -10.30
N GLY A 24 12.87 29.62 -9.86
CA GLY A 24 12.88 28.40 -10.69
C GLY A 24 11.51 27.71 -10.71
N PRO A 25 11.10 27.08 -11.83
CA PRO A 25 9.83 26.34 -11.89
C PRO A 25 9.90 25.06 -11.05
N VAL A 26 8.91 24.83 -10.20
CA VAL A 26 8.81 23.61 -9.38
C VAL A 26 7.37 23.12 -9.30
N THR A 27 7.23 21.84 -8.94
CA THR A 27 5.92 21.20 -8.75
C THR A 27 5.81 20.65 -7.34
N LYS A 28 4.74 21.03 -6.63
CA LYS A 28 4.40 20.45 -5.34
C LYS A 28 3.59 19.17 -5.58
N VAL A 29 4.06 18.07 -5.00
CA VAL A 29 3.50 16.73 -5.21
C VAL A 29 3.24 16.01 -3.90
N LEU A 30 2.23 15.15 -3.89
CA LEU A 30 2.03 14.14 -2.86
C LEU A 30 2.66 12.83 -3.35
N LEU A 31 3.59 12.28 -2.57
CA LEU A 31 4.26 11.02 -2.86
C LEU A 31 3.80 9.93 -1.88
N GLN A 32 3.34 8.81 -2.41
CA GLN A 32 2.98 7.62 -1.64
C GLN A 32 3.96 6.48 -1.96
N PRO A 33 4.93 6.20 -1.06
CA PRO A 33 5.78 5.02 -1.21
C PRO A 33 4.97 3.76 -0.94
N LEU A 34 4.89 2.84 -1.92
CA LEU A 34 4.28 1.51 -1.75
C LEU A 34 5.33 0.46 -1.29
N THR A 35 6.60 0.82 -1.38
CA THR A 35 7.76 0.08 -0.88
C THR A 35 8.63 1.02 -0.02
N GLY A 36 9.54 0.46 0.78
CA GLY A 36 10.42 1.24 1.67
C GLY A 36 11.91 1.11 1.35
N ARG A 37 12.34 1.40 0.12
CA ARG A 37 13.77 1.37 -0.24
C ARG A 37 14.49 2.62 0.25
N THR A 38 15.78 2.50 0.54
CA THR A 38 16.62 3.63 0.94
C THR A 38 16.58 4.72 -0.13
N HIS A 39 16.30 5.96 0.28
CA HIS A 39 16.18 7.13 -0.60
C HIS A 39 15.18 7.00 -1.76
N GLN A 40 14.26 6.03 -1.69
CA GLN A 40 13.34 5.70 -2.78
C GLN A 40 12.70 6.91 -3.46
N LEU A 41 12.12 7.83 -2.68
CA LEU A 41 11.44 9.01 -3.22
C LEU A 41 12.41 9.96 -3.93
N ARG A 42 13.58 10.18 -3.35
CA ARG A 42 14.63 11.06 -3.88
C ARG A 42 15.14 10.54 -5.23
N VAL A 43 15.47 9.23 -5.28
CA VAL A 43 15.92 8.55 -6.49
C VAL A 43 14.84 8.57 -7.57
N HIS A 44 13.57 8.28 -7.21
CA HIS A 44 12.49 8.27 -8.20
C HIS A 44 12.22 9.65 -8.79
N CYS A 45 12.23 10.70 -7.96
CA CYS A 45 12.07 12.08 -8.40
C CYS A 45 13.19 12.50 -9.37
N ASP A 46 14.45 12.19 -9.03
CA ASP A 46 15.60 12.43 -9.92
C ASP A 46 15.49 11.63 -11.23
N ALA A 47 15.14 10.34 -11.15
CA ALA A 47 15.02 9.47 -12.32
C ALA A 47 13.94 9.91 -13.33
N VAL A 48 12.90 10.62 -12.89
CA VAL A 48 11.89 11.22 -13.78
C VAL A 48 12.27 12.63 -14.27
N GLY A 49 13.47 13.12 -13.92
CA GLY A 49 13.96 14.44 -14.32
C GLY A 49 13.48 15.60 -13.43
N HIS A 50 12.93 15.31 -12.26
CA HIS A 50 12.40 16.29 -11.32
C HIS A 50 12.95 16.05 -9.91
N PRO A 51 14.26 16.30 -9.67
CA PRO A 51 14.86 16.12 -8.36
C PRO A 51 14.17 16.98 -7.30
N ILE A 52 14.24 16.51 -6.05
CA ILE A 52 13.63 17.23 -4.92
C ILE A 52 14.46 18.48 -4.63
N VAL A 53 13.79 19.63 -4.55
CA VAL A 53 14.43 20.92 -4.22
C VAL A 53 15.22 20.81 -2.92
N GLY A 54 16.49 21.21 -2.95
CA GLY A 54 17.39 21.16 -1.80
C GLY A 54 17.99 19.77 -1.52
N ASP A 55 17.81 18.81 -2.44
CA ASP A 55 18.48 17.52 -2.38
C ASP A 55 19.87 17.60 -3.02
N TYR A 56 20.88 17.92 -2.21
CA TYR A 56 22.27 18.05 -2.68
C TYR A 56 22.81 16.79 -3.37
N THR A 57 22.41 15.59 -2.91
CA THR A 57 22.97 14.33 -3.42
C THR A 57 22.49 14.02 -4.82
N TYR A 58 21.17 14.10 -5.05
CA TYR A 58 20.57 13.69 -6.32
C TYR A 58 20.48 14.83 -7.33
N SER A 59 20.54 16.10 -6.90
CA SER A 59 20.70 17.24 -7.81
C SER A 59 22.13 17.42 -8.36
N LEU A 60 23.05 16.50 -8.05
CA LEU A 60 24.47 16.59 -8.40
C LEU A 60 25.13 17.92 -7.97
N GLY A 61 24.71 18.44 -6.81
CA GLY A 61 25.20 19.70 -6.26
C GLY A 61 24.56 20.98 -6.82
N ALA A 62 23.60 20.87 -7.74
CA ALA A 62 22.88 22.05 -8.26
C ALA A 62 22.01 22.73 -7.19
N ASP A 63 21.41 21.96 -6.28
CA ASP A 63 20.52 22.48 -5.24
C ASP A 63 21.24 22.69 -3.89
N SER A 64 22.26 23.54 -3.87
CA SER A 64 22.94 23.93 -2.62
C SER A 64 22.34 25.19 -1.97
N ALA A 65 21.48 25.92 -2.68
CA ALA A 65 20.92 27.19 -2.23
C ALA A 65 19.75 27.06 -1.22
N PRO A 66 18.82 26.08 -1.35
CA PRO A 66 17.75 25.92 -0.38
C PRO A 66 18.28 25.52 1.01
N TYR A 67 17.67 26.05 2.08
CA TYR A 67 18.10 25.83 3.47
C TYR A 67 17.91 24.40 3.99
N ARG A 68 17.09 23.61 3.27
CA ARG A 68 16.78 22.20 3.58
C ARG A 68 16.27 21.50 2.32
N MET A 69 16.22 20.18 2.39
CA MET A 69 15.49 19.38 1.41
C MET A 69 13.96 19.52 1.59
N MET A 70 13.26 19.73 0.48
CA MET A 70 11.80 19.88 0.41
C MET A 70 11.09 18.53 0.33
N LEU A 71 11.41 17.66 1.29
CA LEU A 71 10.74 16.39 1.51
C LEU A 71 10.20 16.36 2.94
N HIS A 72 8.90 16.08 3.09
CA HIS A 72 8.22 16.08 4.36
C HIS A 72 7.26 14.88 4.50
N ALA A 73 7.33 14.19 5.64
CA ALA A 73 6.44 13.09 5.96
C ALA A 73 5.11 13.65 6.52
N HIS A 74 4.16 13.92 5.62
CA HIS A 74 2.89 14.56 5.96
C HIS A 74 1.90 13.61 6.67
N LEU A 75 1.77 12.37 6.19
CA LEU A 75 0.79 11.39 6.70
C LEU A 75 1.46 10.04 6.98
N LEU A 76 1.22 9.51 8.17
CA LEU A 76 1.54 8.13 8.55
C LEU A 76 0.26 7.40 8.93
N HIS A 77 0.01 6.26 8.29
CA HIS A 77 -1.12 5.38 8.60
C HIS A 77 -0.64 3.94 8.79
N LEU A 78 -0.70 3.45 10.03
CA LEU A 78 -0.35 2.08 10.42
C LEU A 78 -1.62 1.32 10.83
N PRO A 79 -1.95 0.20 10.15
CA PRO A 79 -3.13 -0.62 10.48
C PRO A 79 -2.86 -1.50 11.71
N LEU A 80 -2.72 -0.88 12.87
CA LEU A 80 -2.56 -1.56 14.15
C LEU A 80 -3.94 -1.93 14.73
N GLU A 81 -4.00 -3.02 15.49
CA GLU A 81 -5.17 -3.41 16.27
C GLU A 81 -5.04 -2.91 17.73
N PRO A 82 -6.15 -2.55 18.41
CA PRO A 82 -7.55 -2.58 17.96
C PRO A 82 -7.98 -1.35 17.15
N ARG A 83 -7.10 -0.36 17.00
CA ARG A 83 -7.37 0.88 16.28
C ARG A 83 -6.15 1.29 15.46
N PRO A 84 -6.33 1.70 14.19
CA PRO A 84 -5.21 2.20 13.39
C PRO A 84 -4.56 3.42 14.03
N LEU A 85 -3.23 3.48 13.91
CA LEU A 85 -2.47 4.69 14.22
C LEU A 85 -2.43 5.57 12.98
N GLN A 86 -3.01 6.77 13.09
CA GLN A 86 -2.92 7.80 12.07
C GLN A 86 -2.31 9.06 12.68
N ALA A 87 -1.25 9.54 12.05
CA ALA A 87 -0.61 10.80 12.40
C ALA A 87 -0.48 11.68 11.15
N THR A 88 -0.88 12.94 11.27
CA THR A 88 -0.79 13.94 10.21
C THR A 88 -0.01 15.14 10.73
N ALA A 89 1.03 15.54 10.01
CA ALA A 89 1.78 16.76 10.27
C ALA A 89 1.25 17.91 9.38
N PRO A 90 1.25 19.16 9.85
CA PRO A 90 0.90 20.31 9.01
C PRO A 90 1.79 20.40 7.77
N ASP A 91 1.26 20.95 6.67
CA ASP A 91 2.03 21.18 5.45
C ASP A 91 3.03 22.36 5.63
N PRO A 92 4.35 22.11 5.59
CA PRO A 92 5.34 23.17 5.72
C PRO A 92 5.57 23.93 4.40
N PHE A 93 5.06 23.44 3.26
CA PHE A 93 5.33 24.00 1.93
C PHE A 93 4.22 24.96 1.51
N THR A 94 4.03 25.99 2.33
CA THR A 94 3.04 27.04 2.13
C THR A 94 3.73 28.39 2.00
N THR A 95 3.17 29.32 1.21
CA THR A 95 3.74 30.67 1.02
C THR A 95 3.85 31.45 2.34
N HIS A 96 3.00 31.15 3.31
CA HIS A 96 3.09 31.71 4.66
C HIS A 96 4.33 31.23 5.42
N THR A 97 4.71 29.97 5.25
CA THR A 97 5.84 29.35 5.98
C THR A 97 7.17 29.60 5.27
N ASP A 98 7.18 29.54 3.94
CA ASP A 98 8.34 29.87 3.12
C ASP A 98 7.91 30.79 1.96
N PRO A 99 8.21 32.10 2.01
CA PRO A 99 7.78 33.06 1.00
C PRO A 99 8.46 32.84 -0.36
N ARG A 100 9.50 31.99 -0.43
CA ARG A 100 10.13 31.61 -1.70
C ARG A 100 9.24 30.72 -2.55
N TRP A 101 8.30 30.01 -1.93
CA TRP A 101 7.31 29.22 -2.64
C TRP A 101 6.16 30.12 -3.14
N CYS A 102 6.09 30.25 -4.45
CA CYS A 102 5.07 31.02 -5.16
C CYS A 102 4.18 30.08 -6.00
N PRO A 103 3.02 29.64 -5.48
CA PRO A 103 2.08 28.81 -6.24
C PRO A 103 1.47 29.62 -7.39
N GLN A 104 1.38 29.02 -8.57
CA GLN A 104 0.84 29.64 -9.78
C GLN A 104 -0.45 28.95 -10.25
N ARG A 105 -0.53 27.63 -10.10
CA ARG A 105 -1.70 26.83 -10.50
C ARG A 105 -1.93 25.69 -9.52
N SER A 106 -3.06 25.70 -8.84
CA SER A 106 -3.48 24.61 -7.95
C SER A 106 -4.39 23.63 -8.69
N LEU A 107 -4.08 22.34 -8.64
CA LEU A 107 -4.93 21.27 -9.18
C LEU A 107 -5.80 20.63 -8.10
N ARG A 108 -5.21 20.44 -6.91
CA ARG A 108 -5.83 19.72 -5.79
C ARG A 108 -5.22 20.22 -4.48
N THR A 109 -6.02 20.26 -3.42
CA THR A 109 -5.53 20.53 -2.06
C THR A 109 -4.82 19.30 -1.48
N VAL A 110 -3.93 19.51 -0.51
CA VAL A 110 -3.24 18.42 0.20
C VAL A 110 -4.28 17.54 0.90
N GLU A 111 -5.25 18.17 1.57
CA GLU A 111 -6.31 17.51 2.32
C GLU A 111 -7.16 16.62 1.40
N GLY A 112 -7.60 17.15 0.24
CA GLY A 112 -8.41 16.39 -0.71
C GLY A 112 -7.64 15.23 -1.35
N ALA A 113 -6.34 15.41 -1.59
CA ALA A 113 -5.49 14.33 -2.09
C ALA A 113 -5.29 13.22 -1.04
N VAL A 114 -5.10 13.59 0.23
CA VAL A 114 -5.00 12.66 1.37
C VAL A 114 -6.31 11.90 1.58
N GLU A 115 -7.44 12.60 1.55
CA GLU A 115 -8.75 11.97 1.69
C GLU A 115 -8.98 10.92 0.60
N THR A 116 -8.70 11.28 -0.66
CA THR A 116 -8.78 10.35 -1.80
C THR A 116 -7.88 9.12 -1.58
N LEU A 117 -6.68 9.31 -1.05
CA LEU A 117 -5.73 8.22 -0.77
C LEU A 117 -6.26 7.28 0.32
N LEU A 118 -6.80 7.82 1.41
CA LEU A 118 -7.38 7.04 2.51
C LEU A 118 -8.61 6.26 2.06
N GLN A 119 -9.49 6.86 1.26
CA GLN A 119 -10.66 6.19 0.69
C GLN A 119 -10.24 4.99 -0.18
N ARG A 120 -9.29 5.17 -1.09
CA ARG A 120 -8.74 4.08 -1.93
C ARG A 120 -8.16 2.96 -1.07
N ARG A 121 -7.44 3.30 0.00
CA ARG A 121 -6.86 2.30 0.90
C ARG A 121 -7.94 1.50 1.65
N ALA A 122 -9.00 2.16 2.12
CA ALA A 122 -10.12 1.51 2.79
C ALA A 122 -10.87 0.57 1.84
N GLU A 123 -11.09 0.99 0.58
CA GLU A 123 -11.71 0.14 -0.45
C GLU A 123 -10.89 -1.11 -0.75
N MET A 124 -9.57 -0.96 -0.90
CA MET A 124 -8.66 -2.09 -1.10
C MET A 124 -8.69 -3.06 0.09
N GLY A 125 -8.66 -2.53 1.32
CA GLY A 125 -8.76 -3.35 2.54
C GLY A 125 -10.07 -4.13 2.64
N ARG A 126 -11.21 -3.53 2.26
CA ARG A 126 -12.51 -4.22 2.19
C ARG A 126 -12.48 -5.37 1.17
N ARG A 127 -11.95 -5.12 -0.03
CA ARG A 127 -11.83 -6.14 -1.09
C ARG A 127 -10.96 -7.32 -0.65
N GLU A 128 -9.81 -7.04 -0.03
CA GLU A 128 -8.92 -8.10 0.49
C GLU A 128 -9.58 -8.93 1.60
N GLN A 129 -10.38 -8.32 2.48
CA GLN A 129 -11.13 -9.04 3.50
C GLN A 129 -12.25 -9.90 2.90
N GLU A 130 -12.97 -9.38 1.92
CA GLU A 130 -14.00 -10.13 1.19
C GLU A 130 -13.41 -11.33 0.44
N GLU A 131 -12.26 -11.17 -0.22
CA GLU A 131 -11.54 -12.26 -0.89
C GLU A 131 -11.06 -13.32 0.08
N LYS A 132 -10.44 -12.92 1.21
CA LYS A 132 -10.03 -13.86 2.27
C LYS A 132 -11.23 -14.61 2.85
N LYS A 133 -12.36 -13.93 3.07
CA LYS A 133 -13.58 -14.57 3.56
C LYS A 133 -14.11 -15.60 2.57
N LYS A 134 -14.17 -15.27 1.27
CA LYS A 134 -14.58 -16.21 0.21
C LYS A 134 -13.69 -17.45 0.17
N GLN A 135 -12.36 -17.28 0.23
CA GLN A 135 -11.43 -18.42 0.26
C GLN A 135 -11.64 -19.32 1.48
N VAL A 136 -11.87 -18.73 2.66
CA VAL A 136 -12.15 -19.49 3.89
C VAL A 136 -13.48 -20.24 3.81
N ASP A 137 -14.53 -19.60 3.27
CA ASP A 137 -15.84 -20.22 3.12
C ASP A 137 -15.80 -21.36 2.08
N GLU A 138 -15.09 -21.19 0.96
CA GLU A 138 -14.83 -22.23 -0.03
C GLU A 138 -14.04 -23.41 0.55
N GLU A 139 -13.00 -23.15 1.35
CA GLU A 139 -12.22 -24.21 2.02
C GLU A 139 -13.08 -24.99 3.03
N LYS A 140 -13.95 -24.29 3.78
CA LYS A 140 -14.89 -24.93 4.72
C LYS A 140 -15.89 -25.82 3.99
N GLU A 141 -16.45 -25.37 2.87
CA GLU A 141 -17.38 -26.19 2.08
C GLU A 141 -16.67 -27.41 1.45
N ARG A 142 -15.44 -27.26 0.95
CA ARG A 142 -14.64 -28.42 0.46
C ARG A 142 -14.39 -29.44 1.57
N ARG A 143 -14.02 -29.00 2.79
CA ARG A 143 -13.83 -29.88 3.95
C ARG A 143 -15.12 -30.58 4.37
N LYS A 144 -16.25 -29.88 4.33
CA LYS A 144 -17.58 -30.43 4.65
C LYS A 144 -18.02 -31.48 3.63
N ARG A 145 -17.76 -31.25 2.34
CA ARG A 145 -18.02 -32.21 1.26
C ARG A 145 -17.15 -33.46 1.39
N GLY A 146 -15.84 -33.30 1.60
CA GLY A 146 -14.95 -34.45 1.82
C GLY A 146 -15.32 -35.27 3.06
N ARG A 147 -15.82 -34.63 4.13
CA ARG A 147 -16.33 -35.33 5.31
C ARG A 147 -17.67 -36.04 5.08
N ARG A 148 -18.50 -35.58 4.14
CA ARG A 148 -19.72 -36.29 3.70
C ARG A 148 -19.37 -37.52 2.88
N GLU A 149 -18.49 -37.36 1.90
CA GLU A 149 -18.02 -38.44 1.02
C GLU A 149 -17.27 -39.54 1.81
N GLY A 150 -16.56 -39.20 2.89
CA GLY A 150 -15.89 -40.18 3.77
C GLY A 150 -16.78 -40.83 4.85
N ARG A 151 -18.08 -40.52 4.93
CA ARG A 151 -18.99 -41.01 5.99
C ARG A 151 -20.21 -41.77 5.45
N GLU A 152 -20.37 -41.85 4.14
CA GLU A 152 -21.34 -42.74 3.50
C GLU A 152 -20.71 -44.13 3.38
N GLU A 153 -20.89 -44.94 4.42
CA GLU A 153 -20.65 -46.38 4.36
C GLU A 153 -21.64 -46.97 3.33
N SER A 154 -21.12 -47.52 2.24
CA SER A 154 -21.92 -48.09 1.15
C SER A 154 -22.87 -49.17 1.70
N GLU A 155 -24.05 -49.34 1.09
CA GLU A 155 -24.97 -50.44 1.44
C GLU A 155 -24.29 -51.81 1.36
N GLU A 156 -23.30 -51.98 0.46
CA GLU A 156 -22.45 -53.17 0.40
C GLU A 156 -21.56 -53.31 1.64
N GLN A 157 -20.92 -52.23 2.09
CA GLN A 157 -20.08 -52.25 3.30
C GLN A 157 -20.92 -52.58 4.55
N ARG A 158 -22.15 -52.07 4.61
CA ARG A 158 -23.13 -52.43 5.65
C ARG A 158 -23.55 -53.91 5.59
N ARG A 159 -23.78 -54.45 4.39
CA ARG A 159 -24.08 -55.88 4.22
C ARG A 159 -22.93 -56.76 4.65
N THR A 160 -21.71 -56.47 4.21
CA THR A 160 -20.51 -57.24 4.58
C THR A 160 -20.28 -57.21 6.10
N CYS A 161 -20.51 -56.07 6.75
CA CYS A 161 -20.41 -55.95 8.21
C CYS A 161 -21.50 -56.75 8.94
N GLN A 162 -22.73 -56.78 8.40
CA GLN A 162 -23.83 -57.59 8.95
C GLN A 162 -23.62 -59.10 8.77
N GLU A 163 -23.11 -59.54 7.62
CA GLU A 163 -22.75 -60.94 7.37
C GLU A 163 -21.68 -61.41 8.35
N TRP A 164 -20.61 -60.63 8.53
CA TRP A 164 -19.60 -60.90 9.57
C TRP A 164 -20.21 -61.00 10.97
N LEU A 165 -21.10 -60.09 11.36
CA LEU A 165 -21.72 -60.15 12.69
C LEU A 165 -22.64 -61.36 12.87
N SER A 166 -23.29 -61.85 11.80
CA SER A 166 -24.11 -63.07 11.87
C SER A 166 -23.27 -64.34 12.00
N GLU A 167 -22.12 -64.42 11.32
CA GLU A 167 -21.21 -65.58 11.44
C GLU A 167 -20.64 -65.75 12.86
N TRP A 168 -20.53 -64.66 13.64
CA TRP A 168 -19.99 -64.68 14.99
C TRP A 168 -21.04 -64.87 16.09
N ALA A 169 -22.33 -64.90 15.75
CA ALA A 169 -23.44 -65.00 16.71
C ALA A 169 -23.99 -66.43 16.87
N GLU A 170 -23.43 -67.42 16.18
CA GLU A 170 -23.92 -68.82 16.18
C GLU A 170 -23.16 -69.78 17.12
N ASP A 171 -22.37 -69.30 18.09
CA ASP A 171 -21.79 -70.12 19.18
C ASP A 171 -22.44 -69.86 20.55
#